data_AF-A0A9W9D9U8-F1
#
_entry.id   AF-A0A9W9D9U8-F1
#
_cell.length_a   1.000
_cell.length_b   1.000
_cell.length_c   1.000
_cell.angle_alpha   90.00
_cell.angle_beta   90.00
_cell.angle_gamma   90.00
#
_symmetry.space_group_name_H-M   'P 1'
#
loop_
_entity.id
_entity.type
_entity.pdbx_description
1 polymer ?
#
loop_
_entity_poly.entity_id
_entity_poly.type
_entity_poly.pdbx_seq_one_letter_code
_entity_poly.pdbx_strand_id
1 'polypeptide(L)'
;MPAYHSVFLEEPNQQLIGNFALLPLRTRTRGPAQQLPALPADVTELTIDASHESYDPLDEILALFRANTFFRNFEIKGPADRVMIYGILYVSEVLGKIKPGMGRREAEKAVMNLALDTNFAIPGDAGFPLNQAFEAPPDRNSAEVLRQYIMQMRQELATRLLNRVYADETGAPSKWWLSYTKRKFMGKAL
;
A
#
# COMPACT_ATOMS: atom_id res chain seq x y z
N MET A 1 -23.20 4.70 1.23
CA MET A 1 -22.05 5.13 2.06
C MET A 1 -20.96 5.60 1.10
N PRO A 2 -20.35 6.77 1.31
CA PRO A 2 -19.22 7.23 0.48
C PRO A 2 -17.96 6.40 0.74
N ALA A 3 -17.00 6.45 -0.18
CA ALA A 3 -15.69 5.82 0.01
C ALA A 3 -14.89 6.58 1.09
N TYR A 4 -13.95 5.88 1.73
CA TYR A 4 -13.08 6.46 2.75
C TYR A 4 -11.86 7.08 2.09
N HIS A 5 -11.54 8.31 2.45
CA HIS A 5 -10.39 9.05 1.94
C HIS A 5 -9.24 9.04 2.94
N SER A 6 -8.05 9.37 2.46
CA SER A 6 -6.86 9.44 3.30
C SER A 6 -6.95 10.60 4.30
N VAL A 7 -6.62 10.36 5.57
CA VAL A 7 -6.47 11.39 6.60
C VAL A 7 -5.26 12.29 6.32
N PHE A 8 -4.28 11.80 5.55
CA PHE A 8 -3.10 12.57 5.15
C PHE A 8 -3.41 13.65 4.10
N LEU A 9 -4.66 13.81 3.65
CA LEU A 9 -5.06 14.90 2.75
C LEU A 9 -4.79 16.29 3.34
N GLU A 10 -4.78 16.41 4.67
CA GLU A 10 -4.58 17.68 5.38
C GLU A 10 -3.10 18.00 5.65
N GLU A 11 -2.18 17.09 5.33
CA GLU A 11 -0.74 17.30 5.54
C GLU A 11 -0.21 18.45 4.67
N PRO A 12 0.37 19.51 5.27
CA PRO A 12 0.92 20.62 4.51
C PRO A 12 2.23 20.22 3.83
N ASN A 13 2.55 20.88 2.71
CA ASN A 13 3.84 20.75 2.02
C ASN A 13 4.22 19.33 1.58
N GLN A 14 3.23 18.52 1.16
CA GLN A 14 3.49 17.20 0.59
C GLN A 14 4.49 17.29 -0.56
N GLN A 15 5.57 16.49 -0.49
CA GLN A 15 6.47 16.31 -1.62
C GLN A 15 5.76 15.50 -2.71
N LEU A 16 5.69 16.05 -3.92
CA LEU A 16 4.97 15.42 -5.04
C LEU A 16 5.93 15.03 -6.17
N ILE A 17 5.60 13.92 -6.84
CA ILE A 17 6.12 13.59 -8.16
C ILE A 17 4.92 13.39 -9.09
N GLY A 18 4.79 14.25 -10.10
CA GLY A 18 3.51 14.42 -10.80
C GLY A 18 2.44 14.85 -9.79
N ASN A 19 1.39 14.06 -9.65
CA ASN A 19 0.35 14.23 -8.64
C ASN A 19 0.36 13.14 -7.54
N PHE A 20 1.43 12.36 -7.44
CA PHE A 20 1.62 11.33 -6.42
C PHE A 20 2.40 11.88 -5.22
N ALA A 21 1.89 11.71 -3.99
CA ALA A 21 2.58 12.16 -2.79
C ALA A 21 3.63 11.16 -2.28
N LEU A 22 4.80 11.66 -1.93
CA LEU A 22 5.86 10.95 -1.22
C LEU A 22 5.67 11.18 0.28
N LEU A 23 4.69 10.48 0.85
CA LEU A 23 4.34 10.60 2.26
C LEU A 23 5.42 9.94 3.16
N PRO A 24 5.66 10.46 4.37
CA PRO A 24 6.58 9.81 5.31
C PRO A 24 6.14 8.39 5.66
N LEU A 25 7.12 7.49 5.85
CA LEU A 25 6.88 6.07 6.15
C LEU A 25 7.63 5.64 7.41
N ARG A 26 6.99 4.82 8.24
CA ARG A 26 7.68 4.02 9.26
C ARG A 26 8.31 2.81 8.60
N THR A 27 9.57 2.92 8.21
CA THR A 27 10.23 1.91 7.36
C THR A 27 11.64 1.59 7.83
N ARG A 28 12.07 0.34 7.60
CA ARG A 28 13.49 -0.09 7.67
C ARG A 28 14.07 -0.35 6.29
N THR A 29 13.21 -0.46 5.28
CA THR A 29 13.57 -0.57 3.88
C THR A 29 14.22 0.72 3.40
N ARG A 30 15.35 0.62 2.69
CA ARG A 30 16.01 1.79 2.09
C ARG A 30 15.13 2.37 0.98
N GLY A 31 15.04 3.69 0.93
CA GLY A 31 14.31 4.40 -0.12
C GLY A 31 14.19 5.89 0.19
N PRO A 32 13.53 6.65 -0.69
CA PRO A 32 13.47 8.10 -0.61
C PRO A 32 12.41 8.64 0.37
N ALA A 33 11.57 7.80 0.97
CA ALA A 33 10.58 8.27 1.94
C ALA A 33 11.25 8.91 3.16
N GLN A 34 10.69 10.02 3.63
CA GLN A 34 11.06 10.57 4.94
C GLN A 34 10.72 9.52 6.01
N GLN A 35 11.72 9.16 6.82
CA GLN A 35 11.57 8.11 7.81
C GLN A 35 10.88 8.64 9.07
N LEU A 36 9.78 8.01 9.46
CA LEU A 36 9.12 8.25 10.74
C LEU A 36 9.80 7.48 11.88
N PRO A 37 9.65 7.92 13.14
CA PRO A 37 10.17 7.21 14.30
C PRO A 37 9.66 5.76 14.37
N ALA A 38 10.49 4.85 14.87
CA ALA A 38 10.08 3.48 15.14
C ALA A 38 9.02 3.43 16.25
N LEU A 39 8.18 2.40 16.24
CA LEU A 39 7.20 2.21 17.32
C LEU A 39 7.88 1.86 18.65
N PRO A 40 7.31 2.31 19.77
CA PRO A 40 7.69 1.82 21.08
C PRO A 40 7.30 0.34 21.23
N ALA A 41 7.91 -0.36 22.21
CA ALA A 41 7.80 -1.82 22.33
C ALA A 41 6.39 -2.35 22.65
N ASP A 42 5.52 -1.49 23.18
CA ASP A 42 4.13 -1.77 23.55
C ASP A 42 3.12 -1.57 22.40
N VAL A 43 3.55 -0.96 21.29
CA VAL A 43 2.72 -0.68 20.12
C VAL A 43 3.22 -1.47 18.92
N THR A 44 2.30 -2.09 18.19
CA THR A 44 2.60 -2.82 16.95
C THR A 44 1.85 -2.21 15.77
N GLU A 45 2.22 -2.55 14.54
CA GLU A 45 1.44 -2.13 13.37
C GLU A 45 -0.01 -2.65 13.38
N LEU A 46 -0.35 -3.62 14.24
CA LEU A 46 -1.69 -4.18 14.40
C LEU A 46 -2.55 -3.37 15.38
N THR A 47 -1.92 -2.60 16.28
CA THR A 47 -2.57 -1.93 17.42
C THR A 47 -2.35 -0.42 17.45
N ILE A 48 -1.61 0.13 16.49
CA ILE A 48 -1.32 1.56 16.39
C ILE A 48 -2.59 2.39 16.18
N ASP A 49 -2.70 3.49 16.93
CA ASP A 49 -3.76 4.48 16.79
C ASP A 49 -3.45 5.48 15.66
N ALA A 50 -4.49 5.97 14.98
CA ALA A 50 -4.35 6.94 13.89
C ALA A 50 -3.76 8.29 14.35
N SER A 51 -3.84 8.63 15.65
CA SER A 51 -3.24 9.85 16.21
C SER A 51 -1.76 9.69 16.59
N HIS A 52 -1.17 8.50 16.43
CA HIS A 52 0.21 8.25 16.81
C HIS A 52 1.20 8.89 15.80
N GLU A 53 2.30 9.49 16.26
CA GLU A 53 3.27 10.18 15.39
C GLU A 53 3.92 9.28 14.31
N SER A 54 4.06 7.99 14.62
CA SER A 54 4.53 6.95 13.70
C SER A 54 3.40 6.26 12.91
N TYR A 55 2.15 6.72 13.00
CA TYR A 55 1.06 6.27 12.13
C TYR A 55 1.31 6.80 10.73
N ASP A 56 1.23 5.90 9.75
CA ASP A 56 1.63 6.22 8.39
C ASP A 56 0.59 5.73 7.37
N PRO A 57 0.74 6.10 6.09
CA PRO A 57 -0.22 5.74 5.05
C PRO A 57 -0.40 4.24 4.86
N LEU A 58 0.59 3.40 5.20
CA LEU A 58 0.49 1.95 5.01
C LEU A 58 -0.42 1.31 6.06
N ASP A 59 -0.38 1.82 7.28
CA ASP A 59 -1.31 1.43 8.34
C ASP A 59 -2.74 1.82 7.94
N GLU A 60 -2.93 3.03 7.38
CA GLU A 60 -4.21 3.50 6.85
C GLU A 60 -4.73 2.64 5.69
N ILE A 61 -3.88 2.35 4.70
CA ILE A 61 -4.26 1.51 3.56
C ILE A 61 -4.81 0.17 4.03
N LEU A 62 -4.16 -0.47 5.00
CA LEU A 62 -4.60 -1.76 5.53
C LEU A 62 -5.89 -1.65 6.35
N ALA A 63 -6.09 -0.55 7.08
CA ALA A 63 -7.32 -0.28 7.80
C ALA A 63 -8.52 -0.05 6.85
N LEU A 64 -8.31 0.72 5.78
CA LEU A 64 -9.35 1.11 4.83
C LEU A 64 -9.59 0.08 3.72
N PHE A 65 -8.65 -0.85 3.49
CA PHE A 65 -8.69 -1.84 2.40
C PHE A 65 -10.04 -2.57 2.29
N ARG A 66 -10.52 -3.15 3.39
CA ARG A 66 -11.72 -3.99 3.37
C ARG A 66 -12.96 -3.20 2.95
N ALA A 67 -13.10 -1.97 3.45
CA ALA A 67 -14.23 -1.12 3.12
C ALA A 67 -14.12 -0.56 1.69
N ASN A 68 -12.95 -0.02 1.33
CA ASN A 68 -12.74 0.63 0.03
C ASN A 68 -12.78 -0.36 -1.14
N THR A 69 -12.39 -1.62 -0.94
CA THR A 69 -12.36 -2.64 -2.01
C THR A 69 -13.71 -2.90 -2.70
N PHE A 70 -14.84 -2.53 -2.07
CA PHE A 70 -16.18 -2.67 -2.67
C PHE A 70 -16.56 -1.55 -3.65
N PHE A 71 -15.84 -0.42 -3.64
CA PHE A 71 -16.20 0.74 -4.44
C PHE A 71 -15.71 0.63 -5.88
N ARG A 72 -16.60 0.94 -6.82
CA ARG A 72 -16.29 1.01 -8.26
C ARG A 72 -15.89 2.40 -8.73
N ASN A 73 -16.37 3.42 -8.04
CA ASN A 73 -16.06 4.82 -8.31
C ASN A 73 -15.43 5.41 -7.05
N PHE A 74 -14.39 6.21 -7.24
CA PHE A 74 -13.69 6.91 -6.17
C PHE A 74 -13.34 8.31 -6.67
N GLU A 75 -13.84 9.33 -6.00
CA GLU A 75 -13.49 10.73 -6.28
C GLU A 75 -12.15 11.04 -5.61
N ILE A 76 -11.16 11.49 -6.37
CA ILE A 76 -9.83 11.76 -5.82
C ILE A 76 -9.80 13.18 -5.28
N LYS A 77 -9.65 13.35 -3.97
CA LYS A 77 -9.61 14.67 -3.33
C LYS A 77 -8.22 15.28 -3.29
N GLY A 78 -7.17 14.47 -3.41
CA GLY A 78 -5.81 14.97 -3.38
C GLY A 78 -4.74 13.91 -3.63
N PRO A 79 -3.45 14.28 -3.50
CA PRO A 79 -2.34 13.37 -3.73
C PRO A 79 -2.28 12.19 -2.73
N ALA A 80 -2.68 12.39 -1.47
CA ALA A 80 -2.71 11.30 -0.48
C ALA A 80 -3.68 10.17 -0.86
N ASP A 81 -4.85 10.51 -1.43
CA ASP A 81 -5.79 9.52 -1.96
C ASP A 81 -5.15 8.66 -3.07
N ARG A 82 -4.24 9.22 -3.88
CA ARG A 82 -3.55 8.45 -4.93
C ARG A 82 -2.58 7.43 -4.36
N VAL A 83 -1.91 7.76 -3.25
CA VAL A 83 -1.09 6.80 -2.50
C VAL A 83 -1.96 5.68 -1.95
N MET A 84 -3.10 6.03 -1.34
CA MET A 84 -4.06 5.06 -0.80
C MET A 84 -4.63 4.15 -1.90
N ILE A 85 -5.04 4.72 -3.05
CA ILE A 85 -5.56 3.96 -4.20
C ILE A 85 -4.53 2.94 -4.67
N TYR A 86 -3.28 3.37 -4.88
CA TYR A 86 -2.20 2.48 -5.27
C TYR A 86 -2.02 1.35 -4.26
N GLY A 87 -1.96 1.71 -2.97
CA GLY A 87 -1.79 0.77 -1.88
C GLY A 87 -2.89 -0.30 -1.82
N ILE A 88 -4.16 0.10 -1.97
CA ILE A 88 -5.31 -0.83 -1.96
C ILE A 88 -5.23 -1.83 -3.13
N LEU A 89 -4.85 -1.36 -4.32
CA LEU A 89 -4.66 -2.25 -5.47
C LEU A 89 -3.50 -3.22 -5.24
N TYR A 90 -2.38 -2.73 -4.67
CA TYR A 90 -1.23 -3.57 -4.36
C TYR A 90 -1.55 -4.61 -3.28
N VAL A 91 -2.32 -4.26 -2.23
CA VAL A 91 -2.80 -5.22 -1.23
C VAL A 91 -3.59 -6.35 -1.89
N SER A 92 -4.42 -6.04 -2.89
CA SER A 92 -5.16 -7.06 -3.65
C SER A 92 -4.22 -8.02 -4.39
N GLU A 93 -3.15 -7.52 -5.03
CA GLU A 93 -2.15 -8.36 -5.69
C GLU A 93 -1.42 -9.28 -4.71
N VAL A 94 -1.00 -8.73 -3.55
CA VAL A 94 -0.30 -9.49 -2.51
C VAL A 94 -1.19 -10.58 -1.95
N LEU A 95 -2.46 -10.29 -1.64
CA LEU A 95 -3.43 -11.30 -1.23
C LEU A 95 -3.62 -12.38 -2.30
N GLY A 96 -3.56 -12.02 -3.58
CA GLY A 96 -3.60 -12.96 -4.70
C GLY A 96 -2.44 -13.96 -4.75
N LYS A 97 -1.31 -13.68 -4.07
CA LYS A 97 -0.18 -14.61 -3.93
C LYS A 97 -0.37 -15.61 -2.79
N ILE A 98 -1.25 -15.34 -1.83
CA ILE A 98 -1.48 -16.18 -0.65
C ILE A 98 -2.65 -17.14 -0.91
N LYS A 99 -2.38 -18.44 -0.92
CA LYS A 99 -3.40 -19.47 -1.14
C LYS A 99 -4.01 -19.96 0.19
N PRO A 100 -5.27 -20.44 0.19
CA PRO A 100 -5.83 -21.12 1.36
C PRO A 100 -4.91 -22.27 1.82
N GLY A 101 -4.61 -22.32 3.12
CA GLY A 101 -3.72 -23.34 3.69
C GLY A 101 -2.22 -23.14 3.43
N MET A 102 -1.81 -22.09 2.71
CA MET A 102 -0.40 -21.79 2.49
C MET A 102 0.28 -21.43 3.83
N GLY A 103 1.39 -22.08 4.17
CA GLY A 103 2.13 -21.78 5.40
C GLY A 103 2.79 -20.40 5.34
N ARG A 104 2.96 -19.75 6.50
CA ARG A 104 3.51 -18.38 6.59
C ARG A 104 4.85 -18.19 5.85
N ARG A 105 5.79 -19.13 5.97
CA ARG A 105 7.10 -19.05 5.29
C ARG A 105 6.99 -19.13 3.77
N GLU A 106 6.07 -19.95 3.26
CA GLU A 106 5.83 -20.06 1.82
C GLU A 106 5.19 -18.78 1.28
N ALA A 107 4.20 -18.25 2.00
CA ALA A 107 3.57 -16.98 1.67
C ALA A 107 4.56 -15.82 1.72
N GLU A 108 5.41 -15.76 2.73
CA GLU A 108 6.47 -14.75 2.85
C GLU A 108 7.38 -14.75 1.62
N LYS A 109 7.84 -15.91 1.16
CA LYS A 109 8.64 -16.02 -0.06
C LYS A 109 7.87 -15.51 -1.29
N ALA A 110 6.61 -15.93 -1.46
CA ALA A 110 5.80 -15.54 -2.61
C ALA A 110 5.51 -14.03 -2.66
N VAL A 111 5.22 -13.45 -1.49
CA VAL A 111 4.90 -12.03 -1.32
C VAL A 111 6.15 -11.17 -1.45
N MET A 112 7.29 -11.57 -0.88
CA MET A 112 8.55 -10.83 -1.01
C MET A 112 9.09 -10.85 -2.45
N ASN A 113 8.92 -11.96 -3.17
CA ASN A 113 9.25 -12.02 -4.60
C ASN A 113 8.45 -10.98 -5.41
N LEU A 114 7.17 -10.77 -5.07
CA LEU A 114 6.35 -9.73 -5.69
C LEU A 114 6.78 -8.31 -5.27
N ALA A 115 7.12 -8.12 -4.00
CA ALA A 115 7.50 -6.81 -3.46
C ALA A 115 8.86 -6.30 -3.95
N LEU A 116 9.78 -7.23 -4.26
CA LEU A 116 11.12 -6.93 -4.77
C LEU A 116 11.18 -6.87 -6.31
N ASP A 117 10.11 -7.19 -7.02
CA ASP A 117 10.07 -7.05 -8.47
C ASP A 117 10.16 -5.57 -8.85
N THR A 118 11.13 -5.21 -9.68
CA THR A 118 11.37 -3.84 -10.15
C THR A 118 10.64 -3.51 -11.45
N ASN A 119 10.05 -4.52 -12.11
CA ASN A 119 9.41 -4.40 -13.43
C ASN A 119 7.94 -3.95 -13.35
N PHE A 120 7.47 -3.42 -12.22
CA PHE A 120 6.12 -2.87 -12.12
C PHE A 120 5.99 -1.56 -12.90
N ALA A 121 4.78 -1.26 -13.34
CA ALA A 121 4.48 0.00 -14.01
C ALA A 121 4.30 1.15 -12.99
N ILE A 122 4.81 2.34 -13.32
CA ILE A 122 4.55 3.60 -12.62
C ILE A 122 3.68 4.53 -13.47
N PRO A 123 3.09 5.61 -12.92
CA PRO A 123 2.39 6.61 -13.73
C PRO A 123 3.18 7.05 -14.97
N GLY A 124 2.54 7.03 -16.14
CA GLY A 124 3.15 7.29 -17.44
C GLY A 124 3.54 6.03 -18.22
N ASP A 125 3.80 4.90 -17.55
CA ASP A 125 4.08 3.64 -18.23
C ASP A 125 2.81 3.10 -18.89
N ALA A 126 2.93 2.51 -20.09
CA ALA A 126 1.80 1.95 -20.82
C ALA A 126 1.04 0.86 -20.04
N GLY A 127 1.75 0.13 -19.17
CA GLY A 127 1.18 -0.89 -18.30
C GLY A 127 0.45 -0.35 -17.06
N PHE A 128 0.52 0.94 -16.75
CA PHE A 128 -0.05 1.49 -15.53
C PHE A 128 -1.58 1.69 -15.67
N PRO A 129 -2.41 0.98 -14.89
CA PRO A 129 -3.87 0.89 -15.12
C PRO A 129 -4.66 2.17 -14.76
N LEU A 130 -3.99 3.13 -14.12
CA LEU A 130 -4.58 4.35 -13.56
C LEU A 130 -4.05 5.64 -14.22
N ASN A 131 -3.42 5.55 -15.41
CA ASN A 131 -2.87 6.72 -16.12
C ASN A 131 -3.86 7.87 -16.34
N GLN A 132 -5.17 7.62 -16.38
CA GLN A 132 -6.18 8.67 -16.50
C GLN A 132 -6.31 9.56 -15.27
N ALA A 133 -5.88 9.08 -14.10
CA ALA A 133 -6.00 9.77 -12.82
C ALA A 133 -4.65 10.17 -12.19
N PHE A 134 -3.54 9.70 -12.78
CA PHE A 134 -2.18 9.88 -12.29
C PHE A 134 -1.34 10.56 -13.36
N GLU A 135 -0.54 11.52 -12.94
CA GLU A 135 0.38 12.23 -13.82
C GLU A 135 1.73 11.52 -13.86
N ALA A 136 2.30 11.43 -15.06
CA ALA A 136 3.64 10.91 -15.24
C ALA A 136 4.68 11.79 -14.52
N PRO A 137 5.78 11.20 -14.01
CA PRO A 137 6.92 11.97 -13.55
C PRO A 137 7.42 12.94 -14.63
N PRO A 138 7.83 14.17 -14.27
CA PRO A 138 8.22 15.19 -15.24
C PRO A 138 9.53 14.87 -15.98
N ASP A 139 10.38 14.06 -15.37
CA ASP A 139 11.69 13.71 -15.90
C ASP A 139 12.15 12.32 -15.41
N ARG A 140 13.25 11.82 -15.98
CA ARG A 140 13.80 10.49 -15.69
C ARG A 140 14.28 10.33 -14.24
N ASN A 141 14.81 11.38 -13.63
CA ASN A 141 15.26 11.34 -12.24
C ASN A 141 14.06 11.24 -11.29
N SER A 142 13.03 12.05 -11.52
CA SER A 142 11.75 11.97 -10.81
C SER A 142 11.09 10.60 -10.97
N ALA A 143 11.16 10.00 -12.16
CA ALA A 143 10.66 8.64 -12.39
C ALA A 143 11.40 7.58 -11.56
N GLU A 144 12.72 7.68 -11.45
CA GLU A 144 13.53 6.78 -10.63
C GLU A 144 13.21 6.94 -9.14
N VAL A 145 13.10 8.18 -8.65
CA VAL A 145 12.74 8.45 -7.25
C VAL A 145 11.34 7.90 -6.94
N LEU A 146 10.36 8.11 -7.82
CA LEU A 146 9.01 7.56 -7.63
C LEU A 146 9.01 6.03 -7.61
N ARG A 147 9.77 5.39 -8.51
CA ARG A 147 9.93 3.93 -8.53
C ARG A 147 10.54 3.41 -7.24
N GLN A 148 11.58 4.06 -6.72
CA GLN A 148 12.20 3.69 -5.44
C GLN A 148 11.24 3.88 -4.26
N TYR A 149 10.48 4.99 -4.22
CA TYR A 149 9.45 5.22 -3.20
C TYR A 149 8.38 4.13 -3.22
N ILE A 150 7.85 3.81 -4.40
CA ILE A 150 6.83 2.77 -4.56
C ILE A 150 7.39 1.40 -4.17
N MET A 151 8.62 1.08 -4.54
CA MET A 151 9.29 -0.17 -4.16
C MET A 151 9.46 -0.28 -2.63
N GLN A 152 9.79 0.82 -1.96
CA GLN A 152 9.88 0.90 -0.50
C GLN A 152 8.50 0.65 0.15
N MET A 153 7.45 1.31 -0.35
CA MET A 153 6.07 1.10 0.08
C MET A 153 5.62 -0.35 -0.12
N ARG A 154 5.92 -0.96 -1.28
CA ARG A 154 5.53 -2.33 -1.60
C ARG A 154 6.08 -3.32 -0.57
N GLN A 155 7.37 -3.23 -0.24
CA GLN A 155 8.02 -4.12 0.73
C GLN A 155 7.43 -4.00 2.13
N GLU A 156 7.24 -2.78 2.61
CA GLU A 156 6.67 -2.54 3.95
C GLU A 156 5.20 -2.98 4.01
N LEU A 157 4.40 -2.63 3.01
CA LEU A 157 2.97 -2.97 2.97
C LEU A 157 2.76 -4.48 2.87
N ALA A 158 3.57 -5.17 2.05
CA ALA A 158 3.59 -6.61 1.94
C ALA A 158 3.89 -7.32 3.28
N THR A 159 4.89 -6.83 4.00
CA THR A 159 5.29 -7.36 5.32
C THR A 159 4.18 -7.15 6.35
N ARG A 160 3.65 -5.93 6.45
CA ARG A 160 2.56 -5.59 7.40
C ARG A 160 1.26 -6.33 7.09
N LEU A 161 0.98 -6.60 5.82
CA LEU A 161 -0.16 -7.42 5.40
C LEU A 161 0.04 -8.88 5.81
N LEU A 162 1.23 -9.47 5.60
CA LEU A 162 1.52 -10.83 6.05
C LEU A 162 1.31 -10.99 7.56
N ASN A 163 1.75 -10.02 8.36
CA ASN A 163 1.54 -10.00 9.80
C ASN A 163 0.05 -9.99 10.17
N ARG A 164 -0.79 -9.25 9.41
CA ARG A 164 -2.26 -9.24 9.58
C ARG A 164 -2.94 -10.52 9.11
N VAL A 165 -2.47 -11.13 8.02
CA VAL A 165 -3.07 -12.34 7.43
C VAL A 165 -2.78 -13.57 8.29
N TYR A 166 -1.62 -13.61 8.93
CA TYR A 166 -1.17 -14.69 9.82
C TYR A 166 -1.11 -14.25 11.29
N ALA A 167 -1.97 -13.31 11.69
CA ALA A 167 -2.03 -12.83 13.07
C ALA A 167 -2.52 -13.92 14.03
N ASP A 168 -3.37 -14.83 13.53
CA ASP A 168 -3.87 -15.94 14.32
C ASP A 168 -2.78 -17.03 14.46
N GLU A 169 -2.61 -17.59 15.67
CA GLU A 169 -1.61 -18.62 15.99
C GLU A 169 -1.83 -19.98 15.29
N THR A 170 -2.82 -20.06 14.41
CA THR A 170 -3.17 -21.27 13.65
C THR A 170 -2.13 -21.67 12.61
N GLY A 171 -1.23 -20.75 12.24
CA GLY A 171 -0.26 -20.94 11.15
C GLY A 171 -0.87 -20.91 9.74
N ALA A 172 -2.18 -20.69 9.63
CA ALA A 172 -2.92 -20.61 8.37
C ALA A 172 -3.34 -19.16 8.05
N PRO A 173 -3.50 -18.79 6.77
CA PRO A 173 -3.92 -17.45 6.39
C PRO A 173 -5.39 -17.21 6.72
N SER A 174 -5.69 -16.03 7.23
CA SER A 174 -7.04 -15.61 7.61
C SER A 174 -8.01 -15.64 6.43
N LYS A 175 -9.08 -16.45 6.55
CA LYS A 175 -10.16 -16.52 5.56
C LYS A 175 -10.85 -15.18 5.32
N TRP A 176 -10.87 -14.30 6.33
CA TRP A 176 -11.47 -12.97 6.28
C TRP A 176 -10.66 -11.99 5.44
N TRP A 177 -9.35 -12.21 5.30
CA TRP A 177 -8.53 -11.48 4.35
C TRP A 177 -8.62 -12.09 2.96
N LEU A 178 -8.54 -13.42 2.86
CA LEU A 178 -8.59 -14.11 1.57
C LEU A 178 -9.93 -13.97 0.83
N SER A 179 -11.04 -13.69 1.53
CA SER A 179 -12.34 -13.44 0.90
C SER A 179 -12.36 -12.22 -0.04
N TYR A 180 -11.36 -11.33 0.04
CA TYR A 180 -11.26 -10.14 -0.80
C TYR A 180 -10.48 -10.35 -2.10
N THR A 181 -9.80 -11.49 -2.29
CA THR A 181 -8.95 -11.78 -3.46
C THR A 181 -9.65 -11.65 -4.82
N LYS A 182 -10.96 -11.88 -4.89
CA LYS A 182 -11.76 -11.77 -6.13
C LYS A 182 -12.34 -10.38 -6.37
N ARG A 183 -12.22 -9.48 -5.40
CA ARG A 183 -12.76 -8.12 -5.49
C ARG A 183 -11.71 -7.20 -6.12
N LYS A 184 -12.17 -6.20 -6.87
CA LYS A 184 -11.31 -5.23 -7.54
C LYS A 184 -11.80 -3.83 -7.22
N PHE A 185 -11.05 -3.11 -6.41
CA PHE A 185 -11.27 -1.69 -6.18
C PHE A 185 -11.22 -0.93 -7.51
N MET A 186 -12.20 -0.07 -7.76
CA MET A 186 -12.37 0.67 -9.02
C MET A 186 -12.47 -0.21 -10.28
N GLY A 187 -12.67 -1.53 -10.13
CA GLY A 187 -12.56 -2.48 -11.23
C GLY A 187 -11.14 -2.61 -11.83
N LYS A 188 -10.11 -2.14 -11.14
CA LYS A 188 -8.72 -2.11 -11.59
C LYS A 188 -7.86 -3.17 -10.87
N ALA A 189 -6.71 -3.48 -11.46
CA ALA A 189 -5.63 -4.29 -10.91
C ALA A 189 -4.32 -3.73 -11.45
N LEU A 190 -3.24 -3.81 -10.66
CA LEU A 190 -1.89 -3.42 -11.07
C LEU A 190 -1.27 -4.42 -12.05
#